data_AF-A0A4T0X6D3-F1
#
_entry.id   AF-A0A4T0X6D3-F1
#
_cell.length_a   1.000
_cell.length_b   1.000
_cell.length_c   1.000
_cell.angle_alpha   90.00
_cell.angle_beta   90.00
_cell.angle_gamma   90.00
#
_symmetry.space_group_name_H-M   'P 1'
#
loop_
_entity.id
_entity.type
_entity.pdbx_description
1 polymer ?
#
loop_
_entity_poly.entity_id
_entity_poly.type
_entity_poly.pdbx_seq_one_letter_code
_entity_poly.pdbx_strand_id
1 'polypeptide(L)'
;MKLHILALLLAILSAVEAKGWVRYSEPYYAANGCKLGIDKVANFCGKPEGAKKFKCICTNKYALTSWLNCGYEYFPNVPTDEFNEQVIHMCKSVKLHEANLTTTWDKFGDKLVDIGTLQHFNKTSPKFPIRGNKVEATVRGAYYGVKNRFENNNTSHYLGIAFVAAVGLMFIITGIINWLARLSRAFANSGNNMLQNSLRKHLTLGIFPKHLQASQFGGGINPDKFESFWIIIMFIYCILANFILGFQWQKGDLTFPTKEAAMSRYFGDRS
;
A
#
# COMPACT_ATOMS: atom_id res chain seq x y z
N MET A 1 31.18 14.85 -23.62
CA MET A 1 30.11 14.16 -24.39
C MET A 1 29.57 12.90 -23.71
N LYS A 2 30.39 11.98 -23.18
CA LYS A 2 29.92 10.71 -22.58
C LYS A 2 29.13 10.85 -21.26
N LEU A 3 29.39 11.88 -20.45
CA LEU A 3 28.72 12.08 -19.15
C LEU A 3 27.25 12.53 -19.30
N HIS A 4 26.95 13.40 -20.28
CA HIS A 4 25.58 13.87 -20.53
C HIS A 4 24.68 12.76 -21.09
N ILE A 5 25.25 11.86 -21.91
CA ILE A 5 24.53 10.69 -22.42
C ILE A 5 24.18 9.72 -21.27
N LEU A 6 25.10 9.49 -20.33
CA LEU A 6 24.86 8.63 -19.17
C LEU A 6 23.80 9.23 -18.23
N ALA A 7 23.88 10.54 -17.96
CA ALA A 7 22.89 11.24 -17.13
C ALA A 7 21.49 11.23 -17.76
N LEU A 8 21.41 11.39 -19.09
CA LEU A 8 20.16 11.31 -19.84
C LEU A 8 19.56 9.89 -19.82
N LEU A 9 20.39 8.85 -19.99
CA LEU A 9 19.96 7.46 -19.91
C LEU A 9 19.42 7.10 -18.51
N LEU A 10 20.10 7.56 -17.45
CA LEU A 10 19.63 7.40 -16.07
C LEU A 10 18.30 8.12 -15.83
N ALA A 11 18.12 9.33 -16.37
CA ALA A 11 16.86 10.08 -16.24
C ALA A 11 15.69 9.39 -16.97
N ILE A 12 15.95 8.78 -18.14
CA ILE A 12 14.92 8.06 -18.92
C ILE A 12 14.49 6.78 -18.20
N LEU A 13 15.43 6.03 -17.60
CA LEU A 13 15.13 4.82 -16.83
C LEU A 13 14.24 5.12 -15.61
N SER A 14 14.50 6.22 -14.90
CA SER A 14 13.69 6.67 -13.76
C SER A 14 12.25 6.99 -14.13
N ALA A 15 12.01 7.51 -15.34
CA ALA A 15 10.68 7.92 -15.79
C ALA A 15 9.77 6.73 -16.17
N VAL A 16 10.34 5.58 -16.55
CA VAL A 16 9.58 4.38 -16.96
C VAL A 16 9.01 3.62 -15.76
N GLU A 17 9.76 3.53 -14.65
CA GLU A 17 9.36 2.86 -13.41
C GLU A 17 8.22 3.59 -12.66
N ALA A 18 8.08 4.91 -12.85
CA ALA A 18 7.07 5.71 -12.16
C ALA A 18 5.61 5.30 -12.45
N LYS A 19 5.34 4.52 -13.51
CA LYS A 19 3.98 4.07 -13.88
C LYS A 19 3.48 2.83 -13.11
N GLY A 20 4.31 2.19 -12.28
CA GLY A 20 3.96 0.91 -11.66
C GLY A 20 3.06 0.99 -10.42
N TRP A 21 3.11 2.09 -9.67
CA TRP A 21 2.42 2.20 -8.37
C TRP A 21 1.08 2.95 -8.48
N VAL A 22 0.02 2.33 -7.95
CA VAL A 22 -1.32 2.91 -7.86
C VAL A 22 -1.71 3.04 -6.40
N ARG A 23 -1.99 4.27 -5.97
CA ARG A 23 -2.61 4.54 -4.68
C ARG A 23 -4.13 4.50 -4.82
N TYR A 24 -4.77 3.60 -4.08
CA TYR A 24 -6.21 3.49 -4.05
C TYR A 24 -6.85 4.57 -3.17
N SER A 25 -8.01 5.06 -3.58
CA SER A 25 -8.77 6.13 -2.93
C SER A 25 -9.82 5.59 -1.95
N GLU A 26 -10.37 6.47 -1.12
CA GLU A 26 -11.49 6.14 -0.22
C GLU A 26 -12.72 5.56 -0.95
N PRO A 27 -13.17 6.15 -2.09
CA PRO A 27 -14.22 5.55 -2.91
C PRO A 27 -13.90 4.11 -3.36
N TYR A 28 -12.64 3.81 -3.69
CA TYR A 28 -12.25 2.46 -4.07
C TYR A 28 -12.39 1.48 -2.90
N TYR A 29 -11.94 1.87 -1.71
CA TYR A 29 -12.06 1.05 -0.51
C TYR A 29 -13.53 0.81 -0.14
N ALA A 30 -14.37 1.85 -0.23
CA ALA A 30 -15.81 1.74 0.02
C ALA A 30 -16.48 0.81 -1.01
N ALA A 31 -16.23 1.01 -2.31
CA ALA A 31 -16.79 0.17 -3.36
C ALA A 31 -16.37 -1.30 -3.20
N ASN A 32 -15.09 -1.57 -2.98
CA ASN A 32 -14.59 -2.94 -2.81
C ASN A 32 -15.09 -3.58 -1.50
N GLY A 33 -15.07 -2.82 -0.40
CA GLY A 33 -15.58 -3.24 0.91
C GLY A 33 -17.07 -3.60 0.86
N CYS A 34 -17.88 -2.75 0.20
CA CYS A 34 -19.28 -3.02 -0.03
C CYS A 34 -19.51 -4.31 -0.80
N LYS A 35 -18.81 -4.49 -1.92
CA LYS A 35 -18.90 -5.70 -2.73
C LYS A 35 -18.59 -6.96 -1.91
N LEU A 36 -17.46 -6.96 -1.22
CA LEU A 36 -17.03 -8.10 -0.40
C LEU A 36 -18.00 -8.37 0.76
N GLY A 37 -18.48 -7.32 1.42
CA GLY A 37 -19.42 -7.43 2.52
C GLY A 37 -20.76 -8.00 2.08
N ILE A 38 -21.30 -7.53 0.96
CA ILE A 38 -22.55 -8.02 0.38
C ILE A 38 -22.44 -9.48 -0.03
N ASP A 39 -21.38 -9.84 -0.75
CA ASP A 39 -21.13 -11.23 -1.16
C ASP A 39 -21.00 -12.19 0.03
N LYS A 40 -20.47 -11.70 1.16
CA LYS A 40 -20.35 -12.49 2.40
C LYS A 40 -21.70 -12.73 3.06
N VAL A 41 -22.61 -11.76 2.98
CA VAL A 41 -23.92 -11.82 3.64
C VAL A 41 -24.95 -12.54 2.78
N ALA A 42 -24.95 -12.30 1.48
CA ALA A 42 -25.91 -12.81 0.52
C ALA A 42 -25.23 -13.27 -0.75
N ASN A 43 -25.63 -14.47 -1.20
CA ASN A 43 -25.09 -15.09 -2.38
C ASN A 43 -25.99 -14.83 -3.59
N PHE A 44 -25.89 -13.62 -4.16
CA PHE A 44 -26.63 -13.25 -5.38
C PHE A 44 -26.17 -14.00 -6.63
N CYS A 45 -24.96 -14.55 -6.60
CA CYS A 45 -24.26 -15.09 -7.77
C CYS A 45 -24.18 -16.62 -7.80
N GLY A 46 -24.73 -17.29 -6.80
CA GLY A 46 -24.73 -18.74 -6.68
C GLY A 46 -23.33 -19.30 -6.46
N LYS A 47 -22.61 -19.65 -7.52
CA LYS A 47 -21.33 -20.34 -7.38
C LYS A 47 -20.22 -19.39 -6.88
N PRO A 48 -19.27 -19.87 -6.04
CA PRO A 48 -18.16 -19.05 -5.53
C PRO A 48 -17.30 -18.41 -6.63
N GLU A 49 -17.16 -19.09 -7.77
CA GLU A 49 -16.43 -18.59 -8.95
C GLU A 49 -17.10 -17.35 -9.56
N GLY A 50 -18.43 -17.28 -9.51
CA GLY A 50 -19.21 -16.12 -9.94
C GLY A 50 -19.08 -14.96 -8.96
N ALA A 51 -19.04 -15.25 -7.65
CA ALA A 51 -18.84 -14.25 -6.61
C ALA A 51 -17.45 -13.60 -6.65
N LYS A 52 -16.40 -14.33 -7.06
CA LYS A 52 -15.06 -13.75 -7.24
C LYS A 52 -14.98 -12.72 -8.37
N LYS A 53 -15.92 -12.74 -9.33
CA LYS A 53 -15.92 -11.85 -10.49
C LYS A 53 -16.93 -10.71 -10.30
N PHE A 54 -16.52 -9.49 -10.62
CA PHE A 54 -17.43 -8.33 -10.63
C PHE A 54 -18.60 -8.51 -11.60
N LYS A 55 -18.41 -9.25 -12.70
CA LYS A 55 -19.42 -9.48 -13.74
C LYS A 55 -20.81 -9.81 -13.20
N CYS A 56 -20.92 -10.68 -12.20
CA CYS A 56 -22.24 -11.10 -11.71
C CYS A 56 -22.94 -10.02 -10.86
N ILE A 57 -22.23 -9.41 -9.91
CA ILE A 57 -22.84 -8.33 -9.09
C ILE A 57 -23.23 -7.13 -9.96
N CYS A 58 -22.49 -6.87 -11.05
CA CYS A 58 -22.80 -5.79 -11.99
C CYS A 58 -24.01 -6.06 -12.90
N THR A 59 -24.40 -7.33 -13.13
CA THR A 59 -25.57 -7.67 -13.98
C THR A 59 -26.81 -8.01 -13.16
N ASN A 60 -26.66 -8.51 -11.93
CA ASN A 60 -27.78 -8.80 -11.06
C ASN A 60 -28.29 -7.50 -10.43
N LYS A 61 -29.45 -7.03 -10.89
CA LYS A 61 -30.08 -5.78 -10.42
C LYS A 61 -30.22 -5.68 -8.89
N TYR A 62 -30.55 -6.77 -8.20
CA TYR A 62 -30.70 -6.75 -6.74
C TYR A 62 -29.34 -6.66 -6.03
N ALA A 63 -28.32 -7.33 -6.58
CA ALA A 63 -26.97 -7.28 -6.07
C ALA A 63 -26.35 -5.89 -6.29
N LEU A 64 -26.52 -5.33 -7.49
CA LEU A 64 -26.06 -3.99 -7.84
C LEU A 64 -26.75 -2.93 -6.97
N THR A 65 -28.07 -2.98 -6.80
CA THR A 65 -28.78 -2.05 -5.90
C THR A 65 -28.33 -2.18 -4.46
N SER A 66 -28.07 -3.40 -3.96
CA SER A 66 -27.51 -3.59 -2.60
C SER A 66 -26.12 -2.94 -2.50
N TRP A 67 -25.32 -3.04 -3.56
CA TRP A 67 -23.98 -2.47 -3.63
C TRP A 67 -24.02 -0.94 -3.64
N LEU A 68 -24.90 -0.34 -4.44
CA LEU A 68 -25.11 1.10 -4.44
C LEU A 68 -25.62 1.59 -3.07
N ASN A 69 -26.61 0.93 -2.50
CA ASN A 69 -27.14 1.28 -1.17
C ASN A 69 -26.04 1.26 -0.11
N CYS A 70 -25.17 0.26 -0.15
CA CYS A 70 -24.06 0.14 0.78
C CYS A 70 -23.13 1.36 0.75
N GLY A 71 -22.80 1.88 -0.45
CA GLY A 71 -22.00 3.10 -0.59
C GLY A 71 -22.73 4.31 -0.03
N TYR A 72 -23.99 4.48 -0.43
CA TYR A 72 -24.78 5.66 -0.10
C TYR A 72 -25.16 5.75 1.39
N GLU A 73 -25.48 4.61 2.01
CA GLU A 73 -25.96 4.54 3.39
C GLU A 73 -24.81 4.41 4.40
N TYR A 74 -23.83 3.53 4.16
CA TYR A 74 -22.82 3.19 5.15
C TYR A 74 -21.55 4.04 5.07
N PHE A 75 -21.34 4.74 3.95
CA PHE A 75 -20.19 5.61 3.72
C PHE A 75 -20.60 7.03 3.28
N PRO A 76 -21.37 7.77 4.10
CA PRO A 76 -21.90 9.09 3.72
C PRO A 76 -20.82 10.16 3.47
N ASN A 77 -19.59 9.92 3.92
CA ASN A 77 -18.46 10.82 3.70
C ASN A 77 -17.75 10.59 2.35
N VAL A 78 -18.10 9.54 1.61
CA VAL A 78 -17.58 9.27 0.28
C VAL A 78 -18.52 9.91 -0.75
N PRO A 79 -18.02 10.81 -1.63
CA PRO A 79 -18.86 11.39 -2.67
C PRO A 79 -19.50 10.32 -3.54
N THR A 80 -20.82 10.43 -3.73
CA THR A 80 -21.63 9.44 -4.46
C THR A 80 -21.19 9.25 -5.90
N ASP A 81 -20.81 10.33 -6.57
CA ASP A 81 -20.26 10.35 -7.92
C ASP A 81 -18.93 9.60 -8.02
N GLU A 82 -17.99 9.86 -7.11
CA GLU A 82 -16.72 9.14 -7.05
C GLU A 82 -16.91 7.65 -6.75
N PHE A 83 -17.83 7.31 -5.83
CA PHE A 83 -18.19 5.92 -5.55
C PHE A 83 -18.75 5.22 -6.78
N ASN A 84 -19.68 5.86 -7.49
CA ASN A 84 -20.29 5.34 -8.70
C ASN A 84 -19.27 5.14 -9.83
N GLU A 85 -18.33 6.06 -9.98
CA GLU A 85 -17.21 5.90 -10.92
C GLU A 85 -16.39 4.65 -10.59
N GLN A 86 -16.10 4.39 -9.32
CA GLN A 86 -15.39 3.18 -8.91
C GLN A 86 -16.20 1.90 -9.19
N VAL A 87 -17.50 1.91 -8.96
CA VAL A 87 -18.38 0.78 -9.32
C VAL A 87 -18.33 0.54 -10.83
N ILE A 88 -18.46 1.59 -11.67
CA ILE A 88 -18.33 1.49 -13.13
C ILE A 88 -16.96 0.92 -13.52
N HIS A 89 -15.89 1.41 -12.90
CA HIS A 89 -14.53 0.95 -13.14
C HIS A 89 -14.37 -0.54 -12.82
N MET A 90 -14.91 -1.02 -11.69
CA MET A 90 -14.90 -2.44 -11.32
C MET A 90 -15.80 -3.29 -12.23
N CYS A 91 -16.84 -2.68 -12.80
CA CYS A 91 -17.80 -3.28 -13.73
C CYS A 91 -17.41 -3.15 -15.21
N LYS A 92 -16.17 -2.75 -15.55
CA LYS A 92 -15.69 -2.59 -16.94
C LYS A 92 -16.00 -3.78 -17.86
N SER A 93 -16.00 -5.00 -17.33
CA SER A 93 -16.29 -6.23 -18.09
C SER A 93 -17.72 -6.33 -18.66
N VAL A 94 -18.67 -5.54 -18.15
CA VAL A 94 -20.08 -5.55 -18.58
C VAL A 94 -20.52 -4.24 -19.22
N LYS A 95 -19.58 -3.30 -19.46
CA LYS A 95 -19.86 -1.97 -20.04
C LYS A 95 -20.99 -1.23 -19.31
N LEU A 96 -20.92 -1.20 -17.99
CA LEU A 96 -21.87 -0.46 -17.16
C LEU A 96 -21.64 1.04 -17.33
N HIS A 97 -22.71 1.82 -17.52
CA HIS A 97 -22.65 3.28 -17.58
C HIS A 97 -23.41 3.90 -16.39
N GLU A 98 -23.17 5.17 -16.12
CA GLU A 98 -23.83 5.92 -15.05
C GLU A 98 -25.36 5.86 -15.14
N ALA A 99 -25.93 6.02 -16.35
CA ALA A 99 -27.36 5.90 -16.58
C ALA A 99 -27.94 4.53 -16.14
N ASN A 100 -27.16 3.45 -16.23
CA ASN A 100 -27.57 2.14 -15.75
C ASN A 100 -27.62 2.09 -14.22
N LEU A 101 -26.69 2.76 -13.53
CA LEU A 101 -26.69 2.85 -12.07
C LEU A 101 -27.91 3.62 -11.57
N THR A 102 -28.16 4.81 -12.12
CA THR A 102 -29.33 5.64 -11.78
C THR A 102 -30.63 4.90 -12.04
N THR A 103 -30.79 4.32 -13.23
CA THR A 103 -32.00 3.54 -13.57
C THR A 103 -32.20 2.33 -12.65
N THR A 104 -31.12 1.69 -12.22
CA THR A 104 -31.18 0.53 -11.31
C THR A 104 -31.54 0.99 -9.90
N TRP A 105 -30.98 2.11 -9.45
CA TRP A 105 -31.29 2.71 -8.17
C TRP A 105 -32.75 3.15 -8.10
N ASP A 106 -33.24 3.89 -9.08
CA ASP A 106 -34.61 4.42 -9.09
C ASP A 106 -35.67 3.30 -9.10
N LYS A 107 -35.38 2.17 -9.74
CA LYS A 107 -36.33 1.04 -9.87
C LYS A 107 -36.36 0.08 -8.69
N PHE A 108 -35.28 0.02 -7.90
CA PHE A 108 -35.08 -1.02 -6.88
C PHE A 108 -34.63 -0.50 -5.52
N GLY A 109 -34.18 0.76 -5.40
CA GLY A 109 -33.73 1.34 -4.14
C GLY A 109 -34.86 1.42 -3.10
N ASP A 110 -36.10 1.61 -3.56
CA ASP A 110 -37.30 1.55 -2.73
C ASP A 110 -37.63 0.14 -2.19
N LYS A 111 -37.04 -0.91 -2.77
CA LYS A 111 -37.29 -2.32 -2.43
C LYS A 111 -36.26 -2.91 -1.48
N LEU A 112 -35.45 -2.08 -0.83
CA LEU A 112 -34.44 -2.53 0.14
C LEU A 112 -35.07 -3.21 1.35
N VAL A 113 -34.69 -4.47 1.57
CA VAL A 113 -35.17 -5.26 2.71
C VAL A 113 -34.12 -5.33 3.79
N ASP A 114 -34.48 -4.97 5.02
CA ASP A 114 -33.63 -5.18 6.19
C ASP A 114 -33.62 -6.67 6.57
N ILE A 115 -32.50 -7.34 6.30
CA ILE A 115 -32.37 -8.78 6.56
C ILE A 115 -32.31 -9.12 8.05
N GLY A 116 -32.05 -8.14 8.93
CA GLY A 116 -32.06 -8.33 10.37
C GLY A 116 -33.47 -8.55 10.92
N THR A 117 -34.48 -8.09 10.21
CA THR A 117 -35.90 -8.27 10.58
C THR A 117 -36.47 -9.62 10.13
N LEU A 118 -35.79 -10.33 9.22
CA LEU A 118 -36.22 -11.62 8.69
C LEU A 118 -35.70 -12.77 9.57
N GLN A 119 -36.61 -13.48 10.25
CA GLN A 119 -36.25 -14.66 11.07
C GLN A 119 -35.52 -15.76 10.27
N HIS A 120 -35.87 -15.94 8.99
CA HIS A 120 -35.31 -16.98 8.12
C HIS A 120 -34.82 -16.43 6.77
N PHE A 121 -33.85 -15.51 6.81
CA PHE A 121 -33.24 -14.99 5.59
C PHE A 121 -32.56 -16.09 4.77
N ASN A 122 -33.06 -16.35 3.55
CA ASN A 122 -32.41 -17.22 2.59
C ASN A 122 -31.26 -16.48 1.90
N LYS A 123 -30.03 -16.85 2.25
CA LYS A 123 -28.81 -16.29 1.65
C LYS A 123 -28.64 -16.65 0.18
N THR A 124 -29.26 -17.71 -0.31
CA THR A 124 -29.03 -18.25 -1.64
C THR A 124 -29.94 -17.57 -2.66
N SER A 125 -29.35 -16.75 -3.53
CA SER A 125 -30.03 -16.03 -4.62
C SER A 125 -31.24 -15.20 -4.16
N PRO A 126 -31.07 -14.22 -3.25
CA PRO A 126 -32.16 -13.35 -2.85
C PRO A 126 -32.68 -12.55 -4.04
N LYS A 127 -34.01 -12.42 -4.12
CA LYS A 127 -34.73 -11.72 -5.19
C LYS A 127 -35.11 -10.28 -4.82
N PHE A 128 -34.36 -9.69 -3.90
CA PHE A 128 -34.55 -8.33 -3.40
C PHE A 128 -33.19 -7.76 -2.97
N PRO A 129 -33.00 -6.44 -3.04
CA PRO A 129 -31.81 -5.81 -2.51
C PRO A 129 -31.84 -5.79 -0.98
N ILE A 130 -30.67 -5.85 -0.36
CA ILE A 130 -30.52 -6.06 1.08
C ILE A 130 -29.92 -4.85 1.78
N ARG A 131 -30.33 -4.63 3.03
CA ARG A 131 -29.72 -3.68 3.97
C ARG A 131 -29.80 -4.20 5.42
N GLY A 132 -29.33 -3.38 6.36
CA GLY A 132 -29.48 -3.61 7.79
C GLY A 132 -28.14 -3.73 8.54
N ASN A 133 -28.21 -3.67 9.86
CA ASN A 133 -27.04 -3.60 10.76
C ASN A 133 -26.01 -4.73 10.54
N LYS A 134 -26.49 -5.93 10.22
CA LYS A 134 -25.62 -7.08 9.92
C LYS A 134 -24.83 -6.88 8.62
N VAL A 135 -25.45 -6.27 7.61
CA VAL A 135 -24.80 -5.92 6.35
C VAL A 135 -23.76 -4.84 6.62
N GLU A 136 -24.15 -3.78 7.32
CA GLU A 136 -23.25 -2.66 7.67
C GLU A 136 -22.00 -3.15 8.41
N ALA A 137 -22.16 -3.94 9.48
CA ALA A 137 -21.03 -4.44 10.26
C ALA A 137 -20.06 -5.27 9.40
N THR A 138 -20.60 -6.11 8.51
CA THR A 138 -19.80 -6.96 7.61
C THR A 138 -19.07 -6.12 6.56
N VAL A 139 -19.75 -5.13 6.00
CA VAL A 139 -19.21 -4.17 5.03
C VAL A 139 -18.09 -3.34 5.64
N ARG A 140 -18.27 -2.78 6.84
CA ARG A 140 -17.24 -1.99 7.52
C ARG A 140 -16.00 -2.83 7.77
N GLY A 141 -16.16 -4.08 8.22
CA GLY A 141 -15.05 -5.03 8.38
C GLY A 141 -14.30 -5.29 7.07
N ALA A 142 -15.01 -5.49 5.96
CA ALA A 142 -14.38 -5.62 4.65
C ALA A 142 -13.66 -4.34 4.20
N TYR A 143 -14.28 -3.17 4.38
CA TYR A 143 -13.69 -1.87 4.04
C TYR A 143 -12.35 -1.66 4.75
N TYR A 144 -12.32 -1.81 6.09
CA TYR A 144 -11.08 -1.65 6.84
C TYR A 144 -10.04 -2.70 6.48
N GLY A 145 -10.45 -3.95 6.22
CA GLY A 145 -9.55 -4.99 5.76
C GLY A 145 -8.86 -4.68 4.44
N VAL A 146 -9.64 -4.23 3.45
CA VAL A 146 -9.13 -3.80 2.15
C VAL A 146 -8.21 -2.58 2.31
N LYS A 147 -8.66 -1.59 3.09
CA LYS A 147 -7.89 -0.36 3.35
C LYS A 147 -6.56 -0.66 4.00
N ASN A 148 -6.54 -1.40 5.12
CA ASN A 148 -5.32 -1.75 5.84
C ASN A 148 -4.32 -2.50 4.95
N ARG A 149 -4.80 -3.40 4.08
CA ARG A 149 -3.95 -4.10 3.11
C ARG A 149 -3.26 -3.15 2.15
N PHE A 150 -4.02 -2.26 1.52
CA PHE A 150 -3.46 -1.36 0.50
C PHE A 150 -2.69 -0.19 1.11
N GLU A 151 -3.06 0.28 2.30
CA GLU A 151 -2.28 1.25 3.06
C GLU A 151 -0.96 0.66 3.55
N ASN A 152 -0.91 -0.63 3.91
CA ASN A 152 0.36 -1.31 4.17
C ASN A 152 1.26 -1.30 2.93
N ASN A 153 0.70 -1.60 1.75
CA ASN A 153 1.44 -1.54 0.48
C ASN A 153 1.93 -0.11 0.16
N ASN A 154 1.08 0.90 0.36
CA ASN A 154 1.48 2.30 0.16
C ASN A 154 2.58 2.71 1.12
N THR A 155 2.46 2.32 2.40
CA THR A 155 3.48 2.57 3.43
C THR A 155 4.81 1.92 3.04
N SER A 156 4.78 0.68 2.54
CA SER A 156 5.95 -0.02 2.01
C SER A 156 6.65 0.78 0.92
N HIS A 157 5.89 1.26 -0.08
CA HIS A 157 6.44 2.09 -1.15
C HIS A 157 7.02 3.42 -0.64
N TYR A 158 6.32 4.12 0.26
CA TYR A 158 6.84 5.37 0.82
C TYR A 158 8.13 5.17 1.61
N LEU A 159 8.23 4.08 2.38
CA LEU A 159 9.44 3.73 3.09
C LEU A 159 10.57 3.37 2.11
N GLY A 160 10.30 2.53 1.11
CA GLY A 160 11.28 2.21 0.06
C GLY A 160 11.80 3.46 -0.66
N ILE A 161 10.91 4.38 -1.05
CA ILE A 161 11.27 5.67 -1.66
C ILE A 161 12.14 6.49 -0.71
N ALA A 162 11.74 6.62 0.56
CA ALA A 162 12.50 7.37 1.56
C ALA A 162 13.91 6.79 1.77
N PHE A 163 14.03 5.47 1.81
CA PHE A 163 15.32 4.78 1.92
C PHE A 163 16.22 5.05 0.71
N VAL A 164 15.70 4.83 -0.50
CA VAL A 164 16.46 5.07 -1.75
C VAL A 164 16.86 6.54 -1.86
N ALA A 165 15.96 7.48 -1.51
CA ALA A 165 16.26 8.90 -1.51
C ALA A 165 17.35 9.26 -0.49
N ALA A 166 17.31 8.70 0.72
CA ALA A 166 18.32 8.92 1.74
C ALA A 166 19.70 8.39 1.32
N VAL A 167 19.75 7.18 0.74
CA VAL A 167 20.99 6.60 0.19
C VAL A 167 21.52 7.43 -0.98
N GLY A 168 20.66 7.84 -1.91
CA GLY A 168 21.02 8.70 -3.03
C GLY A 168 21.59 10.04 -2.57
N LEU A 169 20.95 10.68 -1.58
CA LEU A 169 21.44 11.92 -0.99
C LEU A 169 22.83 11.74 -0.35
N MET A 170 23.06 10.64 0.36
CA MET A 170 24.36 10.32 0.94
C MET A 170 25.45 10.15 -0.13
N PHE A 171 25.14 9.51 -1.25
CA PHE A 171 26.08 9.42 -2.38
C PHE A 171 26.39 10.78 -3.00
N ILE A 172 25.39 11.65 -3.14
CA ILE A 172 25.58 13.01 -3.65
C ILE A 172 26.49 13.81 -2.70
N ILE A 173 26.20 13.80 -1.40
CA ILE A 173 27.02 14.49 -0.39
C ILE A 173 28.47 13.98 -0.41
N THR A 174 28.65 12.66 -0.42
CA THR A 174 29.98 12.03 -0.47
C THR A 174 30.71 12.39 -1.77
N GLY A 175 30.00 12.41 -2.89
CA GLY A 175 30.52 12.85 -4.18
C GLY A 175 31.01 14.29 -4.14
N ILE A 176 30.19 15.22 -3.61
CA ILE A 176 30.56 16.63 -3.46
C ILE A 176 31.81 16.77 -2.59
N ILE A 177 31.86 16.10 -1.43
CA ILE A 177 33.01 16.14 -0.52
C ILE A 177 34.28 15.63 -1.23
N ASN A 178 34.17 14.52 -1.97
CA ASN A 178 35.30 13.96 -2.71
C ASN A 178 35.80 14.91 -3.82
N TRP A 179 34.89 15.54 -4.55
CA TRP A 179 35.22 16.55 -5.56
C TRP A 179 35.87 17.79 -4.95
N LEU A 180 35.35 18.30 -3.83
CA LEU A 180 35.92 19.45 -3.11
C LEU A 180 37.33 19.16 -2.59
N ALA A 181 37.54 17.97 -2.00
CA ALA A 181 38.86 17.53 -1.54
C ALA A 181 39.87 17.43 -2.69
N ARG A 182 39.43 17.02 -3.89
CA ARG A 182 40.30 16.96 -5.07
C ARG A 182 40.61 18.33 -5.66
N LEU A 183 39.66 19.25 -5.68
CA LEU A 183 39.81 20.57 -6.29
C LEU A 183 40.53 21.57 -5.38
N SER A 184 40.42 21.43 -4.05
CA SER A 184 41.00 22.34 -3.09
C SER A 184 41.93 21.63 -2.11
N ARG A 185 43.23 21.87 -2.24
CA ARG A 185 44.22 21.44 -1.25
C ARG A 185 43.94 22.04 0.13
N ALA A 186 43.40 23.26 0.20
CA ALA A 186 43.03 23.89 1.45
C ALA A 186 41.88 23.14 2.15
N PHE A 187 40.88 22.66 1.40
CA PHE A 187 39.81 21.82 1.95
C PHE A 187 40.31 20.42 2.33
N ALA A 188 41.14 19.80 1.49
CA ALA A 188 41.79 18.53 1.81
C ALA A 188 42.64 18.62 3.10
N ASN A 189 43.33 19.74 3.29
CA ASN A 189 44.18 19.97 4.46
C ASN A 189 43.38 20.49 5.68
N SER A 190 42.24 21.18 5.50
CA SER A 190 41.38 21.63 6.60
C SER A 190 40.49 20.52 7.16
N GLY A 191 40.29 19.44 6.41
CA GLY A 191 39.71 18.18 6.88
C GLY A 191 40.50 17.50 8.00
N ASN A 192 41.64 18.07 8.41
CA ASN A 192 42.38 17.69 9.59
C ASN A 192 41.56 18.02 10.87
N ASN A 193 40.67 17.09 11.23
CA ASN A 193 40.75 16.42 12.52
C ASN A 193 40.07 17.05 13.76
N MET A 194 39.03 17.86 13.62
CA MET A 194 38.14 18.13 14.78
C MET A 194 36.85 17.32 14.74
N LEU A 195 35.99 17.51 13.74
CA LEU A 195 34.70 16.83 13.68
C LEU A 195 34.86 15.33 13.40
N GLN A 196 35.70 14.97 12.42
CA GLN A 196 35.98 13.58 12.09
C GLN A 196 36.68 12.86 13.25
N ASN A 197 37.63 13.51 13.95
CA ASN A 197 38.26 12.90 15.12
C ASN A 197 37.34 12.83 16.34
N SER A 198 36.46 13.82 16.54
CA SER A 198 35.44 13.78 17.58
C SER A 198 34.47 12.62 17.32
N LEU A 199 33.96 12.49 16.10
CA LEU A 199 33.13 11.35 15.70
C LEU A 199 33.89 10.03 15.84
N ARG A 200 35.14 9.95 15.37
CA ARG A 200 36.00 8.74 15.52
C ARG A 200 36.28 8.39 16.98
N LYS A 201 36.33 9.38 17.88
CA LYS A 201 36.58 9.19 19.33
C LYS A 201 35.35 8.65 20.05
N HIS A 202 34.15 9.08 19.66
CA HIS A 202 32.89 8.72 20.36
C HIS A 202 32.12 7.58 19.68
N LEU A 203 32.29 7.36 18.37
CA LEU A 203 31.69 6.25 17.63
C LEU A 203 32.73 5.14 17.41
N THR A 204 32.83 4.22 18.37
CA THR A 204 33.63 2.99 18.26
C THR A 204 32.74 1.82 17.86
N LEU A 205 32.20 1.87 16.63
CA LEU A 205 31.41 0.78 16.05
C LEU A 205 32.25 -0.17 15.18
N GLY A 206 33.57 0.01 15.15
CA GLY A 206 34.48 -0.90 14.47
C GLY A 206 34.60 -2.21 15.24
N ILE A 207 33.85 -3.23 14.84
CA ILE A 207 34.08 -4.63 15.25
C ILE A 207 35.49 -5.08 14.79
N PHE A 208 36.06 -4.42 13.76
CA PHE A 208 37.37 -4.75 13.20
C PHE A 208 38.41 -3.67 13.52
N PRO A 209 39.49 -4.02 14.24
CA PRO A 209 40.50 -3.07 14.71
C PRO A 209 41.41 -2.51 13.61
N LYS A 210 41.36 -3.04 12.39
CA LYS A 210 42.23 -2.64 11.27
C LYS A 210 41.40 -2.18 10.07
N HIS A 211 41.41 -0.87 9.87
CA HIS A 211 40.85 -0.19 8.69
C HIS A 211 41.74 -0.47 7.46
N LEU A 212 41.14 -0.69 6.27
CA LEU A 212 41.83 -0.95 4.99
C LEU A 212 42.64 -2.25 4.84
N GLN A 213 42.68 -3.13 5.84
CA GLN A 213 43.19 -4.50 5.60
C GLN A 213 42.08 -5.33 4.96
N ALA A 214 42.43 -6.06 3.90
CA ALA A 214 41.54 -7.06 3.34
C ALA A 214 41.10 -7.99 4.48
N SER A 215 39.79 -8.03 4.73
CA SER A 215 39.20 -8.93 5.69
C SER A 215 39.63 -10.35 5.35
N GLN A 216 40.20 -11.08 6.32
CA GLN A 216 40.46 -12.52 6.17
C GLN A 216 39.15 -13.31 5.97
N PHE A 217 38.01 -12.71 6.26
CA PHE A 217 36.67 -13.21 5.98
C PHE A 217 36.15 -12.59 4.67
N GLY A 218 36.46 -13.22 3.53
CA GLY A 218 35.83 -12.90 2.24
C GLY A 218 36.46 -11.76 1.41
N GLY A 219 37.64 -11.25 1.76
CA GLY A 219 38.43 -10.35 0.88
C GLY A 219 37.90 -8.93 0.70
N GLY A 220 36.86 -8.53 1.46
CA GLY A 220 36.33 -7.16 1.44
C GLY A 220 37.19 -6.16 2.22
N ILE A 221 37.08 -4.88 1.86
CA ILE A 221 37.65 -3.77 2.64
C ILE A 221 36.72 -3.54 3.84
N ASN A 222 37.28 -3.52 5.06
CA ASN A 222 36.50 -3.21 6.26
C ASN A 222 35.93 -1.79 6.16
N PRO A 223 34.63 -1.58 6.44
CA PRO A 223 34.02 -0.26 6.36
C PRO A 223 34.67 0.69 7.39
N ASP A 224 34.71 1.97 7.04
CA ASP A 224 35.15 3.00 7.98
C ASP A 224 34.13 3.19 9.13
N LYS A 225 34.48 3.99 10.14
CA LYS A 225 33.59 4.25 11.29
C LYS A 225 32.29 4.95 10.88
N PHE A 226 32.33 5.79 9.85
CA PHE A 226 31.19 6.54 9.36
C PHE A 226 30.27 5.66 8.50
N GLU A 227 30.85 4.86 7.61
CA GLU A 227 30.19 3.81 6.84
C GLU A 227 29.53 2.81 7.79
N SER A 228 30.22 2.36 8.84
CA SER A 228 29.65 1.47 9.86
C SER A 228 28.46 2.12 10.57
N PHE A 229 28.57 3.40 10.94
CA PHE A 229 27.47 4.15 11.56
C PHE A 229 26.27 4.29 10.61
N TRP A 230 26.52 4.61 9.34
CA TRP A 230 25.48 4.68 8.31
C TRP A 230 24.80 3.31 8.09
N ILE A 231 25.58 2.23 8.01
CA ILE A 231 25.06 0.86 7.91
C ILE A 231 24.13 0.54 9.09
N ILE A 232 24.48 0.96 10.31
CA ILE A 232 23.62 0.76 11.49
C ILE A 232 22.33 1.57 11.40
N ILE A 233 22.38 2.82 10.93
CA ILE A 233 21.16 3.61 10.68
C ILE A 233 20.28 2.89 9.65
N MET A 234 20.87 2.42 8.54
CA MET A 234 20.14 1.67 7.51
C MET A 234 19.57 0.36 8.06
N PHE A 235 20.32 -0.33 8.91
CA PHE A 235 19.87 -1.57 9.54
C PHE A 235 18.69 -1.34 10.50
N ILE A 236 18.77 -0.33 11.38
CA ILE A 236 17.68 0.07 12.26
C ILE A 236 16.47 0.49 11.41
N TYR A 237 16.69 1.28 10.35
CA TYR A 237 15.64 1.66 9.42
C TYR A 237 14.95 0.43 8.82
N CYS A 238 15.72 -0.54 8.31
CA CYS A 238 15.17 -1.78 7.77
C CYS A 238 14.35 -2.55 8.82
N ILE A 239 14.79 -2.59 10.08
CA ILE A 239 14.00 -3.20 11.16
C ILE A 239 12.68 -2.45 11.37
N LEU A 240 12.72 -1.14 11.51
CA LEU A 240 11.52 -0.32 11.75
C LEU A 240 10.54 -0.44 10.57
N ALA A 241 11.05 -0.35 9.35
CA ALA A 241 10.28 -0.38 8.12
C ALA A 241 9.66 -1.76 7.85
N ASN A 242 10.35 -2.85 8.18
CA ASN A 242 9.84 -4.20 7.91
C ASN A 242 9.05 -4.80 9.08
N PHE A 243 9.26 -4.37 10.32
CA PHE A 243 8.67 -5.06 11.48
C PHE A 243 7.77 -4.21 12.36
N ILE A 244 7.88 -2.87 12.34
CA ILE A 244 7.21 -2.03 13.34
C ILE A 244 6.15 -1.10 12.74
N LEU A 245 6.52 -0.32 11.73
CA LEU A 245 5.70 0.84 11.32
C LEU A 245 4.48 0.41 10.49
N GLY A 246 3.27 0.90 10.76
CA GLY A 246 2.16 0.83 9.79
C GLY A 246 1.47 -0.54 9.62
N PHE A 247 1.63 -1.47 10.56
CA PHE A 247 0.84 -2.71 10.58
C PHE A 247 -0.44 -2.50 11.37
N GLN A 248 -1.59 -2.53 10.69
CA GLN A 248 -2.90 -2.41 11.32
C GLN A 248 -3.77 -3.60 10.93
N TRP A 249 -4.34 -4.28 11.92
CA TRP A 249 -5.33 -5.34 11.72
C TRP A 249 -6.52 -5.09 12.63
N GLN A 250 -7.71 -5.37 12.12
CA GLN A 250 -8.95 -5.19 12.85
C GLN A 250 -9.73 -6.50 12.91
N LYS A 251 -10.35 -6.76 14.06
CA LYS A 251 -11.27 -7.89 14.23
C LYS A 251 -12.47 -7.72 13.29
N GLY A 252 -12.77 -8.75 12.50
CA GLY A 252 -13.84 -8.71 11.50
C GLY A 252 -13.38 -8.38 10.08
N ASP A 253 -12.06 -8.29 9.84
CA ASP A 253 -11.47 -8.22 8.50
C ASP A 253 -11.87 -9.44 7.66
N LEU A 254 -12.53 -9.19 6.52
CA LEU A 254 -12.93 -10.24 5.57
C LEU A 254 -11.82 -10.63 4.58
N THR A 255 -10.79 -9.80 4.43
CA THR A 255 -9.60 -10.07 3.64
C THR A 255 -8.68 -11.06 4.36
N PHE A 256 -8.47 -10.83 5.66
CA PHE A 256 -7.63 -11.69 6.51
C PHE A 256 -8.39 -12.14 7.76
N PRO A 257 -8.89 -13.40 7.77
CA PRO A 257 -9.70 -13.91 8.87
C PRO A 257 -9.00 -13.90 10.23
N THR A 258 -7.68 -14.03 10.24
CA THR A 258 -6.85 -14.03 11.44
C THR A 258 -5.74 -12.98 11.36
N LYS A 259 -5.30 -12.51 12.53
CA LYS A 259 -4.20 -11.53 12.63
C LYS A 259 -2.90 -12.11 12.07
N GLU A 260 -2.66 -13.40 12.28
CA GLU A 260 -1.46 -14.10 11.84
C GLU A 260 -1.40 -14.14 10.30
N ALA A 261 -2.53 -14.43 9.64
CA ALA A 261 -2.62 -14.40 8.19
C ALA A 261 -2.38 -12.98 7.65
N ALA A 262 -2.97 -11.96 8.29
CA ALA A 262 -2.75 -10.56 7.92
C ALA A 262 -1.27 -10.18 8.05
N MET A 263 -0.65 -10.45 9.20
CA MET A 263 0.75 -10.12 9.47
C MET A 263 1.69 -10.84 8.51
N SER A 264 1.48 -12.13 8.24
CA SER A 264 2.29 -12.87 7.27
C SER A 264 2.26 -12.23 5.88
N ARG A 265 1.08 -11.72 5.47
CA ARG A 265 0.95 -11.04 4.18
C ARG A 265 1.55 -9.66 4.22
N TYR A 266 1.36 -8.91 5.30
CA TYR A 266 1.90 -7.57 5.43
C TYR A 266 3.42 -7.54 5.45
N PHE A 267 4.07 -8.54 6.07
CA PHE A 267 5.51 -8.72 5.96
C PHE A 267 5.93 -9.07 4.53
N GLY A 268 5.21 -9.98 3.87
CA GLY A 268 5.49 -10.35 2.47
C GLY A 268 5.25 -9.23 1.46
N ASP A 269 4.35 -8.28 1.74
CA ASP A 269 4.12 -7.09 0.90
C ASP A 269 5.22 -6.01 1.10
N ARG A 270 6.15 -6.21 2.05
CA ARG A 270 7.25 -5.28 2.37
C ARG A 270 8.64 -5.77 1.98
N SER A 271 8.80 -7.09 1.83
CA SER A 271 10.02 -7.74 1.35
C SER A 271 10.14 -7.69 -0.17
#